data_AF-A0A2V9BZC8-F1
#
_entry.id   AF-A0A2V9BZC8-F1
#
_cell.length_a   1.000
_cell.length_b   1.000
_cell.length_c   1.000
_cell.angle_alpha   90.00
_cell.angle_beta   90.00
_cell.angle_gamma   90.00
#
_symmetry.space_group_name_H-M   'P 1'
#
loop_
_entity.id
_entity.type
_entity.pdbx_description
1 polymer ?
#
loop_
_entity_poly.entity_id
_entity_poly.type
_entity_poly.pdbx_seq_one_letter_code
_entity_poly.pdbx_strand_id
1 'polypeptide(L)' 'MFRSDNNTVCFDSDYTPFGTELPASGVTVTCPQNYKFGGYERDAETGLDYATFRYYNSQLGRF' A
#
# COMPACT_ATOMS: atom_id res chain seq x y z
N MET A 1 -7.70 2.71 4.97
CA MET A 1 -8.01 2.30 6.36
C MET A 1 -8.60 0.89 6.47
N PHE A 2 -7.89 -0.03 7.13
CA PHE A 2 -8.35 -1.37 7.55
C PHE A 2 -8.43 -1.48 9.08
N ARG A 3 -9.37 -2.28 9.57
CA ARG A 3 -9.59 -2.52 11.01
C ARG A 3 -9.38 -3.99 11.36
N SER A 4 -8.89 -4.23 12.58
CA SER A 4 -8.78 -5.57 13.16
C SER A 4 -10.14 -6.06 13.70
N ASP A 5 -10.21 -7.32 14.13
CA ASP A 5 -11.40 -7.91 14.74
C ASP A 5 -11.88 -7.17 16.00
N ASN A 6 -10.96 -6.49 16.69
CA ASN A 6 -11.26 -5.65 17.86
C ASN A 6 -11.73 -4.24 17.48
N ASN A 7 -12.05 -4.01 16.19
CA ASN A 7 -12.50 -2.73 15.63
C ASN A 7 -11.49 -1.58 15.77
N THR A 8 -10.21 -1.88 16.03
CA THR A 8 -9.12 -0.91 16.06
C THR A 8 -8.51 -0.75 14.66
N VAL A 9 -8.05 0.46 14.33
CA VAL A 9 -7.35 0.70 13.06
C VAL A 9 -6.01 -0.03 13.10
N CYS A 10 -5.80 -0.96 12.18
CA CYS A 10 -4.58 -1.78 12.14
C CYS A 10 -3.71 -1.52 10.92
N PHE A 11 -4.22 -0.79 9.93
CA PHE A 11 -3.48 -0.27 8.79
C PHE A 11 -4.17 0.97 8.24
N ASP A 12 -3.42 2.04 8.05
CA ASP A 12 -3.89 3.20 7.30
C ASP A 12 -2.72 3.92 6.63
N SER A 13 -2.94 4.37 5.40
CA SER A 13 -1.90 4.91 4.54
C SER A 13 -2.51 5.86 3.53
N ASP A 14 -1.91 7.04 3.41
CA ASP A 14 -2.13 7.93 2.29
C ASP A 14 -1.12 7.63 1.18
N TYR A 15 -1.36 8.16 -0.02
CA TYR A 15 -0.47 7.97 -1.16
C TYR A 15 -0.21 9.30 -1.86
N THR A 16 1.02 9.50 -2.31
CA THR A 16 1.32 10.58 -3.27
C THR A 16 0.62 10.32 -4.61
N PRO A 17 0.52 11.31 -5.51
CA PRO A 17 -0.10 11.12 -6.82
C PRO A 17 0.53 9.99 -7.67
N PHE A 18 1.78 9.62 -7.40
CA PHE A 18 2.50 8.52 -8.06
C PHE A 18 2.66 7.27 -7.17
N GLY A 19 1.90 7.18 -6.08
CA GLY A 19 1.75 5.94 -5.32
C GLY A 19 2.81 5.65 -4.27
N THR A 20 3.66 6.62 -3.96
CA THR A 20 4.54 6.50 -2.78
C THR A 20 3.67 6.43 -1.53
N GLU A 21 3.81 5.37 -0.76
CA GLU A 21 3.02 5.13 0.45
C GLU A 21 3.48 6.06 1.58
N LEU A 22 2.54 6.77 2.18
CA LEU A 22 2.71 7.65 3.32
C LEU A 22 1.94 7.04 4.50
N PRO A 23 2.62 6.35 5.44
CA PRO A 23 1.96 5.76 6.60
C PRO A 23 1.20 6.85 7.37
N ALA A 24 -0.07 6.60 7.70
CA ALA A 24 -0.87 7.55 8.45
C ALA A 24 -0.25 7.77 9.85
N SER A 25 -0.07 9.03 10.23
CA SER A 25 0.52 9.37 11.53
C SER A 25 -0.38 8.86 12.67
N GLY A 26 0.23 8.20 13.66
CA GLY A 26 -0.47 7.67 14.83
C GLY A 26 -1.14 6.31 14.64
N VAL A 27 -0.99 5.67 13.47
CA VAL A 27 -1.44 4.29 13.24
C VAL A 27 -0.25 3.34 13.30
N THR A 28 -0.29 2.38 14.22
CA THR A 28 0.67 1.27 14.22
C THR A 28 0.18 0.18 13.28
N VAL A 29 0.97 -0.12 12.25
CA VAL A 29 0.65 -1.21 11.31
C VAL A 29 0.78 -2.54 12.03
N THR A 30 -0.36 -3.18 12.30
CA THR A 30 -0.46 -4.48 12.97
C THR A 30 -1.14 -5.54 12.09
N CYS A 31 -1.80 -5.11 11.00
CA CYS A 31 -2.31 -5.99 9.96
C CYS A 31 -1.68 -5.62 8.61
N PRO A 32 -0.71 -6.40 8.11
CA PRO A 32 -0.11 -6.11 6.81
C PRO A 32 -1.15 -6.21 5.68
N GLN A 33 -1.03 -5.31 4.71
CA GLN A 33 -1.87 -5.27 3.51
C GLN A 33 -0.96 -5.30 2.27
N ASN A 34 -1.26 -6.21 1.35
CA ASN A 34 -0.62 -6.39 0.05
C ASN A 34 -1.16 -5.44 -1.03
N TYR A 35 -2.44 -5.08 -1.00
CA TYR A 35 -3.09 -4.16 -1.93
C TYR A 35 -2.82 -2.69 -1.58
N LYS A 36 -2.14 -1.98 -2.47
CA LYS A 36 -1.61 -0.62 -2.25
C LYS A 36 -2.21 0.38 -3.23
N PHE A 37 -1.39 1.33 -3.69
CA PHE A 37 -1.77 2.37 -4.64
C PHE A 37 -2.48 1.79 -5.87
N GLY A 38 -3.59 2.40 -6.26
CA GLY A 38 -4.39 1.94 -7.39
C GLY A 38 -5.11 0.61 -7.18
N GLY A 39 -5.06 0.03 -5.97
CA GLY A 39 -5.65 -1.29 -5.69
C GLY A 39 -4.85 -2.45 -6.26
N TYR A 40 -3.59 -2.22 -6.64
CA TYR A 40 -2.70 -3.26 -7.14
C TYR A 40 -2.02 -3.99 -5.98
N GLU A 41 -1.75 -5.28 -6.17
CA GLU A 41 -1.01 -6.08 -5.20
C GLU A 41 0.49 -5.74 -5.28
N ARG A 42 1.08 -5.39 -4.15
CA ARG A 42 2.51 -5.10 -4.00
C ARG A 42 3.26 -6.36 -3.61
N ASP A 43 4.23 -6.70 -4.43
CA ASP A 43 5.21 -7.75 -4.15
C ASP A 43 6.21 -7.25 -3.09
N ALA A 44 6.41 -8.01 -2.01
CA ALA A 44 7.25 -7.58 -0.89
C ALA A 44 8.74 -7.66 -1.22
N GLU A 45 9.12 -8.56 -2.12
CA GLU A 45 10.47 -8.82 -2.57
C GLU A 45 10.97 -7.69 -3.48
N THR A 46 10.15 -7.22 -4.42
CA THR A 46 10.54 -6.18 -5.39
C THR A 46 10.03 -4.78 -5.05
N GLY A 47 8.96 -4.68 -4.25
CA GLY A 47 8.25 -3.41 -4.01
C GLY A 47 7.45 -2.90 -5.21
N LEU A 48 7.27 -3.72 -6.26
CA LEU A 48 6.50 -3.38 -7.45
C LEU A 48 5.03 -3.76 -7.29
N ASP A 49 4.16 -2.95 -7.89
CA ASP A 49 2.73 -3.15 -7.89
C ASP A 49 2.29 -3.91 -9.16
N TYR A 50 1.64 -5.06 -9.01
CA TYR A 50 1.14 -5.85 -10.13
C TYR A 50 -0.15 -5.25 -10.71
N ALA A 51 -0.01 -4.55 -11.83
CA ALA A 51 -1.09 -3.92 -12.59
C ALA A 51 -1.58 -4.82 -13.73
N THR A 52 -1.90 -6.08 -13.41
CA THR A 52 -2.43 -7.13 -14.31
C THR A 52 -1.50 -7.56 -15.47
N PHE A 53 -1.07 -6.63 -16.33
CA PHE A 53 -0.22 -6.92 -17.48
C PHE A 53 1.19 -6.33 -17.36
N ARG A 54 1.40 -5.44 -16.39
CA ARG A 54 2.66 -4.75 -16.15
C ARG A 54 2.91 -4.60 -14.66
N TYR A 55 4.14 -4.26 -14.30
CA TYR A 55 4.54 -3.91 -12.94
C TYR A 55 4.71 -2.40 -12.85
N TYR A 56 4.11 -1.76 -11.86
CA TYR A 56 4.23 -0.33 -11.62
C TYR A 56 5.23 -0.08 -10.48
N ASN A 57 6.15 0.85 -10.70
CA ASN A 57 7.11 1.30 -9.70
C ASN A 57 6.67 2.67 -9.17
N SER A 58 6.19 2.69 -7.92
CA SER A 58 5.73 3.91 -7.25
C SER A 58 6.84 4.89 -6.85
N GLN A 59 8.10 4.45 -6.83
CA GLN A 59 9.26 5.32 -6.60
C GLN A 59 9.66 6.07 -7.88
N LEU A 60 9.42 5.46 -9.05
CA LEU A 60 9.71 6.04 -10.36
C LEU A 60 8.47 6.68 -11.02
N GLY A 61 7.27 6.40 -10.49
CA GLY A 61 6.01 6.89 -11.01
C GLY A 61 5.64 6.33 -12.39
N ARG A 62 6.12 5.14 -12.74
CA ARG A 62 5.95 4.55 -14.07
C ARG A 62 5.89 3.02 -14.07
N PHE A 63 5.42 2.48 -15.18
CA PHE A 63 5.59 1.07 -15.55
C PHE A 63 6.98 0.82 -16.15
#